data_AF-A0A8J7GTU8-F1
#
_entry.id   AF-A0A8J7GTU8-F1
#
_cell.length_a   1.000
_cell.length_b   1.000
_cell.length_c   1.000
_cell.angle_alpha   90.00
_cell.angle_beta   90.00
_cell.angle_gamma   90.00
#
_symmetry.space_group_name_H-M   'P 1'
#
loop_
_entity.id
_entity.type
_entity.pdbx_description
1 polymer ?
#
loop_
_entity_poly.entity_id
_entity_poly.type
_entity_poly.pdbx_seq_one_letter_code
_entity_poly.pdbx_strand_id
1 'polypeptide(L)'
;MACKTEQREFEDSQGTVSTFFVRQLPAAQALDLQVELLNTMGANVFPFIEGNYDYTNIVSLMGATEHKKFTDIVKRIVCMATKDGQEVTQPLFNHAYNGELMLICKVFAFVCEVNFKDFFIQGLAMSVSPPLAVANPLGQDEQK
;
A
#
# COMPACT_ATOMS: atom_id res chain seq x y z
N MET A 1 -7.03 -7.23 -15.32
CA MET A 1 -7.30 -7.14 -13.87
C MET A 1 -8.58 -6.35 -13.69
N ALA A 2 -9.64 -6.98 -13.20
CA ALA A 2 -10.88 -6.27 -12.86
C ALA A 2 -10.64 -5.49 -11.56
N CYS A 3 -11.06 -4.22 -11.50
CA CYS A 3 -10.90 -3.42 -10.28
C CYS A 3 -11.73 -4.05 -9.16
N LYS A 4 -11.06 -4.61 -8.15
CA LYS A 4 -11.72 -5.21 -6.99
C LYS A 4 -12.21 -4.12 -6.04
N THR A 5 -13.34 -4.36 -5.37
CA THR A 5 -13.76 -3.55 -4.23
C THR A 5 -13.59 -4.39 -2.98
N GLU A 6 -12.96 -3.81 -1.97
CA GLU A 6 -12.72 -4.43 -0.68
C GLU A 6 -13.37 -3.59 0.41
N GLN A 7 -13.81 -4.26 1.47
CA GLN A 7 -14.38 -3.60 2.65
C GLN A 7 -13.73 -4.12 3.93
N ARG A 8 -13.53 -3.23 4.90
CA ARG A 8 -12.98 -3.58 6.21
C ARG A 8 -13.58 -2.70 7.30
N GLU A 9 -13.86 -3.29 8.44
CA GLU A 9 -14.34 -2.57 9.62
C GLU A 9 -13.16 -2.13 10.49
N PHE A 10 -13.22 -0.90 10.98
CA PHE A 10 -12.25 -0.38 11.92
C PHE A 10 -12.94 0.28 13.10
N GLU A 11 -12.42 -0.02 14.29
CA GLU A 11 -12.80 0.62 15.55
C GLU A 11 -11.94 1.87 15.79
N ASP A 12 -12.61 2.97 16.15
CA ASP A 12 -12.01 4.24 16.56
C ASP A 12 -11.62 4.25 18.05
N SER A 13 -11.06 5.37 18.55
CA SER A 13 -10.66 5.49 19.95
C SER A 13 -11.82 5.46 20.95
N GLN A 14 -13.06 5.64 20.48
CA GLN A 14 -14.29 5.66 21.29
C GLN A 14 -15.02 4.31 21.27
N GLY A 15 -14.50 3.32 20.55
CA GLY A 15 -15.13 2.01 20.40
C GLY A 15 -16.23 1.96 19.34
N THR A 16 -16.34 2.99 18.49
CA THR A 16 -17.29 3.02 17.38
C THR A 16 -16.69 2.29 16.19
N VAL A 17 -17.43 1.32 15.65
CA VAL A 17 -17.04 0.58 14.46
C VAL A 17 -17.58 1.29 13.22
N SER A 18 -16.69 1.63 12.30
CA SER A 18 -17.02 2.17 10.97
C SER A 18 -16.57 1.22 9.87
N THR A 19 -17.38 1.10 8.82
CA THR A 19 -17.05 0.29 7.64
C THR A 19 -16.34 1.15 6.60
N PHE A 20 -15.17 0.73 6.17
CA PHE A 20 -14.40 1.38 5.12
C PHE A 20 -14.43 0.57 3.84
N PHE A 21 -14.66 1.23 2.72
CA PHE A 21 -14.67 0.64 1.39
C PHE A 21 -13.53 1.23 0.57
N VAL A 22 -12.80 0.38 -0.15
CA VAL A 22 -11.74 0.80 -1.07
C VAL A 22 -11.97 0.14 -2.40
N ARG A 23 -11.97 0.96 -3.45
CA ARG A 23 -11.94 0.48 -4.83
C ARG A 23 -10.50 0.47 -5.32
N GLN A 24 -10.07 -0.67 -5.84
CA GLN A 24 -8.75 -0.79 -6.47
C GLN A 24 -8.65 0.17 -7.67
N LEU A 25 -7.55 0.92 -7.71
CA LEU A 25 -7.25 1.86 -8.78
C LEU A 25 -7.00 1.13 -10.11
N PRO A 26 -7.32 1.76 -11.25
CA PRO A 26 -6.85 1.30 -12.55
C PRO A 26 -5.32 1.22 -12.59
N ALA A 27 -4.76 0.28 -13.35
CA ALA A 27 -3.32 -0.02 -13.36
C ALA A 27 -2.43 1.21 -13.60
N ALA A 28 -2.82 2.15 -14.47
CA ALA A 28 -2.07 3.37 -14.71
C ALA A 28 -1.99 4.26 -13.46
N GLN A 29 -3.11 4.48 -12.78
CA GLN A 29 -3.16 5.29 -11.56
C GLN A 29 -2.48 4.61 -10.39
N ALA A 30 -2.61 3.28 -10.28
CA ALA A 30 -1.90 2.49 -9.28
C ALA A 30 -0.38 2.62 -9.47
N LEU A 31 0.12 2.50 -10.70
CA LEU A 31 1.55 2.62 -10.99
C LEU A 31 2.09 4.01 -10.63
N ASP A 32 1.40 5.07 -11.06
CA ASP A 32 1.81 6.45 -10.74
C ASP A 32 1.86 6.68 -9.22
N LEU A 33 0.83 6.21 -8.50
CA LEU A 33 0.76 6.34 -7.05
C LEU A 33 1.84 5.51 -6.34
N GLN A 34 2.16 4.31 -6.84
CA GLN A 34 3.20 3.46 -6.29
C GLN A 34 4.58 4.10 -6.45
N VAL A 35 4.88 4.67 -7.62
CA VAL A 35 6.13 5.41 -7.85
C VAL A 35 6.24 6.61 -6.91
N GLU A 36 5.15 7.37 -6.74
CA GLU A 36 5.14 8.51 -5.83
C GLU A 36 5.33 8.10 -4.35
N LEU A 37 4.67 7.01 -3.93
CA LEU A 37 4.81 6.45 -2.58
C LEU A 37 6.24 6.02 -2.30
N LEU A 38 6.87 5.27 -3.22
CA LEU A 38 8.24 4.79 -3.05
C LEU A 38 9.26 5.94 -3.04
N ASN A 39 9.06 6.96 -3.88
CA ASN A 39 9.94 8.14 -3.88
C ASN A 39 9.79 8.99 -2.61
N THR A 40 8.61 9.00 -2.00
CA THR A 40 8.34 9.82 -0.82
C THR A 40 8.69 9.10 0.47
N MET A 41 8.26 7.85 0.63
CA MET A 41 8.35 7.09 1.88
C MET A 41 9.45 6.02 1.86
N GLY A 42 10.04 5.74 0.70
CA GLY A 42 11.07 4.71 0.54
C GLY A 42 10.56 3.31 0.90
N ALA A 43 11.45 2.46 1.40
CA ALA A 43 11.14 1.10 1.82
C ALA A 43 10.25 1.02 3.08
N ASN A 44 10.07 2.13 3.81
CA ASN A 44 9.26 2.17 5.03
C ASN A 44 7.76 1.97 4.76
N VAL A 45 7.32 2.03 3.50
CA VAL A 45 5.92 1.80 3.10
C VAL A 45 5.57 0.31 3.03
N PHE A 46 6.54 -0.61 2.89
CA PHE A 46 6.26 -2.03 2.68
C PHE A 46 5.44 -2.70 3.79
N PRO A 47 5.71 -2.45 5.09
CA PRO A 47 4.88 -3.02 6.16
C PRO A 47 3.40 -2.65 6.05
N PHE A 48 3.10 -1.44 5.54
CA PHE A 48 1.72 -0.96 5.34
C PHE A 48 1.04 -1.64 4.15
N ILE A 49 1.81 -1.96 3.10
CA ILE A 49 1.30 -2.66 1.92
C ILE A 49 1.04 -4.14 2.22
N GLU A 50 1.90 -4.77 3.01
CA GLU A 50 1.73 -6.17 3.41
C GLU A 50 0.60 -6.36 4.43
N GLY A 51 0.26 -5.31 5.17
CA GLY A 51 -0.68 -5.33 6.29
C GLY A 51 -0.04 -5.73 7.63
N ASN A 52 1.30 -5.78 7.70
CA ASN A 52 2.10 -6.21 8.84
C ASN A 52 2.76 -5.02 9.57
N TYR A 53 2.12 -3.87 9.60
CA TYR A 53 2.66 -2.67 10.26
C TYR A 53 2.36 -2.68 11.76
N ASP A 54 3.22 -2.02 12.52
CA ASP A 54 3.08 -1.78 13.96
C ASP A 54 3.28 -0.28 14.26
N TYR A 55 3.22 0.08 15.55
CA TYR A 55 3.45 1.46 15.97
C TYR A 55 4.87 1.96 15.62
N THR A 56 5.88 1.09 15.69
CA THR A 56 7.27 1.43 15.35
C THR A 56 7.41 1.84 13.88
N ASN A 57 6.74 1.12 12.98
CA ASN A 57 6.69 1.42 11.56
C ASN A 57 6.03 2.78 11.31
N ILE A 58 4.95 3.09 12.03
CA ILE A 58 4.27 4.40 11.96
C ILE A 58 5.21 5.54 12.34
N VAL A 59 5.90 5.41 13.49
CA VAL A 59 6.84 6.43 13.95
C VAL A 59 8.01 6.58 12.99
N SER A 60 8.54 5.46 12.48
CA SER A 60 9.65 5.45 11.51
C SER A 60 9.26 6.15 10.21
N LEU A 61 8.05 5.89 9.70
CA LEU A 61 7.51 6.53 8.50
C LEU A 61 7.38 8.05 8.67
N MET A 62 6.88 8.50 9.83
CA MET A 62 6.72 9.91 10.16
C MET A 62 8.05 10.63 10.35
N GLY A 63 9.06 9.94 10.90
CA GLY A 63 10.39 10.51 11.15
C GLY A 63 11.29 10.59 9.91
N ALA A 64 11.09 9.69 8.93
CA ALA A 64 11.97 9.56 7.76
C ALA A 64 11.61 10.46 6.58
N THR A 65 10.42 11.07 6.60
CA THR A 65 9.85 11.74 5.41
C THR A 65 9.71 13.25 5.62
N GLU A 66 9.90 14.04 4.56
CA GLU A 66 9.59 15.48 4.59
C GLU A 66 8.11 15.69 4.98
N HIS A 67 7.88 16.43 6.07
CA HIS A 67 6.58 16.53 6.72
C HIS A 67 5.43 16.86 5.75
N LYS A 68 5.64 17.80 4.82
CA LYS A 68 4.57 18.32 3.96
C LYS A 68 4.15 17.28 2.93
N LYS A 69 5.12 16.74 2.19
CA LYS A 69 4.91 15.67 1.20
C LYS A 69 4.29 14.43 1.82
N PHE A 70 4.76 14.03 3.00
CA PHE A 70 4.17 12.93 3.74
C PHE A 70 2.68 13.16 4.04
N THR A 71 2.37 14.29 4.68
CA THR A 71 1.00 14.58 5.10
C THR A 71 0.04 14.73 3.92
N ASP A 72 0.50 15.28 2.80
CA ASP A 72 -0.33 15.47 1.60
C ASP A 72 -0.64 14.13 0.94
N ILE A 73 0.35 13.24 0.81
CA ILE A 73 0.15 11.89 0.26
C ILE A 73 -0.77 11.06 1.15
N VAL A 74 -0.55 11.06 2.47
CA VAL A 74 -1.37 10.28 3.41
C VAL A 74 -2.82 10.73 3.35
N LYS A 75 -3.09 12.04 3.39
CA LYS A 75 -4.46 12.57 3.27
C LYS A 75 -5.09 12.14 1.95
N ARG A 76 -4.37 12.29 0.84
CA ARG A 76 -4.87 11.92 -0.49
C ARG A 76 -5.23 10.44 -0.56
N ILE A 77 -4.38 9.55 -0.03
CA ILE A 77 -4.61 8.10 -0.04
C ILE A 77 -5.76 7.72 0.89
N VAL A 78 -5.82 8.27 2.10
CA VAL A 78 -6.92 7.99 3.03
C VAL A 78 -8.26 8.47 2.49
N CYS A 79 -8.29 9.60 1.78
CA CYS A 79 -9.49 10.09 1.08
C CYS A 79 -9.94 9.22 -0.11
N MET A 80 -9.15 8.24 -0.56
CA MET A 80 -9.59 7.26 -1.55
C MET A 80 -10.52 6.20 -0.97
N ALA A 81 -10.56 6.07 0.37
CA ALA A 81 -11.49 5.20 1.06
C ALA A 81 -12.83 5.92 1.32
N THR A 82 -13.91 5.17 1.21
CA THR A 82 -15.26 5.59 1.56
C THR A 82 -15.56 5.12 2.99
N LYS A 83 -16.04 5.99 3.88
CA LYS A 83 -16.42 5.65 5.27
C LYS A 83 -17.94 5.57 5.36
N ASP A 84 -18.47 4.43 5.77
CA ASP A 84 -19.91 4.19 5.95
C ASP A 84 -20.74 4.57 4.71
N GLY A 85 -20.19 4.31 3.52
CA GLY A 85 -20.81 4.66 2.23
C GLY A 85 -20.70 6.14 1.83
N GLN A 86 -20.03 6.98 2.62
CA GLN A 86 -19.74 8.38 2.29
C GLN A 86 -18.28 8.61 1.90
N GLU A 87 -18.07 9.35 0.81
CA GLU A 87 -16.73 9.75 0.38
C GLU A 87 -16.13 10.78 1.35
N VAL A 88 -14.92 10.52 1.85
CA VAL A 88 -14.22 11.47 2.71
C VAL A 88 -13.34 12.36 1.84
N THR A 89 -13.85 13.55 1.50
CA THR A 89 -13.07 14.55 0.78
C THR A 89 -12.04 15.24 1.69
N GLN A 90 -11.01 15.85 1.12
CA GLN A 90 -9.98 16.56 1.92
C GLN A 90 -10.55 17.61 2.89
N PRO A 91 -11.58 18.41 2.54
CA PRO A 91 -12.21 19.33 3.49
C PRO A 91 -12.88 18.63 4.69
N LEU A 92 -13.40 17.42 4.48
CA LEU A 92 -14.06 16.62 5.51
C LEU A 92 -13.08 15.78 6.33
N PHE A 93 -11.82 15.68 5.91
CA PHE A 93 -10.80 14.85 6.56
C PHE A 93 -10.66 15.17 8.06
N ASN A 94 -10.53 16.45 8.40
CA ASN A 94 -10.35 16.86 9.80
C ASN A 94 -11.56 16.51 10.68
N HIS A 95 -12.77 16.52 10.10
CA HIS A 95 -13.98 16.13 10.82
C HIS A 95 -14.09 14.60 10.94
N ALA A 96 -13.75 13.87 9.88
CA ALA A 96 -13.87 12.42 9.82
C ALA A 96 -12.84 11.67 10.69
N TYR A 97 -11.68 12.27 10.94
CA TYR A 97 -10.54 11.65 11.64
C TYR A 97 -10.00 12.48 12.81
N ASN A 98 -10.84 13.34 13.42
CA ASN A 98 -10.40 14.21 14.51
C ASN A 98 -9.88 13.39 15.71
N GLY A 99 -8.61 13.57 16.08
CA GLY A 99 -7.98 12.84 17.19
C GLY A 99 -7.64 11.37 16.89
N GLU A 100 -7.89 10.90 15.67
CA GLU A 100 -7.87 9.47 15.33
C GLU A 100 -6.63 9.08 14.51
N LEU A 101 -5.43 9.32 15.05
CA LEU A 101 -4.17 9.02 14.34
C LEU A 101 -4.05 7.55 13.93
N MET A 102 -4.39 6.64 14.85
CA MET A 102 -4.31 5.20 14.60
C MET A 102 -5.30 4.77 13.52
N LEU A 103 -6.50 5.36 13.48
CA LEU A 103 -7.49 5.09 12.44
C LEU A 103 -6.99 5.56 11.07
N ILE A 104 -6.39 6.75 11.00
CA ILE A 104 -5.77 7.26 9.76
C ILE A 104 -4.74 6.26 9.24
N CYS A 105 -3.85 5.76 10.11
CA CYS A 105 -2.84 4.76 9.73
C CYS A 105 -3.47 3.43 9.29
N LYS A 106 -4.53 2.96 9.98
CA LYS A 106 -5.27 1.74 9.59
C LYS A 106 -5.89 1.86 8.21
N VAL A 107 -6.56 2.98 7.93
CA VAL A 107 -7.20 3.24 6.65
C VAL A 107 -6.13 3.42 5.56
N PHE A 108 -5.06 4.15 5.84
CA PHE A 108 -3.93 4.30 4.93
C PHE A 108 -3.34 2.94 4.52
N ALA A 109 -3.06 2.07 5.49
CA ALA A 109 -2.56 0.72 5.24
C ALA A 109 -3.56 -0.10 4.42
N PHE A 110 -4.86 -0.01 4.73
CA PHE A 110 -5.89 -0.70 3.97
C PHE A 110 -5.94 -0.26 2.50
N VAL A 111 -5.87 1.05 2.23
CA VAL A 111 -5.82 1.54 0.84
C VAL A 111 -4.56 1.04 0.14
N CYS A 112 -3.41 1.06 0.80
CA CYS A 112 -2.15 0.57 0.25
C CYS A 112 -2.19 -0.94 -0.03
N GLU A 113 -2.74 -1.72 0.89
CA GLU A 113 -2.91 -3.17 0.76
C GLU A 113 -3.74 -3.51 -0.46
N VAL A 114 -4.93 -2.94 -0.59
CA VAL A 114 -5.87 -3.22 -1.69
C VAL A 114 -5.28 -2.84 -3.04
N ASN A 115 -4.50 -1.75 -3.09
CA ASN A 115 -3.96 -1.26 -4.35
C ASN A 115 -2.64 -1.91 -4.76
N PHE A 116 -1.81 -2.35 -3.81
CA PHE A 116 -0.42 -2.72 -4.11
C PHE A 116 -0.03 -4.14 -3.71
N LYS A 117 -0.70 -4.78 -2.74
CA LYS A 117 -0.27 -6.10 -2.23
C LYS A 117 -0.11 -7.14 -3.33
N ASP A 118 -1.07 -7.21 -4.25
CA ASP A 118 -1.01 -8.13 -5.39
C ASP A 118 0.14 -7.80 -6.35
N PHE A 119 0.44 -6.52 -6.57
CA PHE A 119 1.59 -6.09 -7.38
C PHE A 119 2.92 -6.50 -6.74
N PHE A 120 3.04 -6.39 -5.42
CA PHE A 120 4.23 -6.83 -4.68
C PHE A 120 4.41 -8.34 -4.75
N ILE A 121 3.35 -9.12 -4.56
CA ILE A 121 3.40 -10.58 -4.67
C ILE A 121 3.85 -11.02 -6.07
N GLN A 122 3.33 -10.37 -7.12
CA GLN A 122 3.74 -10.64 -8.51
C GLN A 122 5.21 -10.25 -8.75
N GLY A 123 5.65 -9.09 -8.27
CA GLY A 123 7.05 -8.65 -8.38
C GLY A 123 8.03 -9.58 -7.65
N LEU A 124 7.68 -10.02 -6.44
CA LEU A 124 8.47 -10.99 -5.67
C LEU A 124 8.57 -12.32 -6.41
N ALA A 125 7.45 -12.83 -6.94
CA ALA A 125 7.44 -14.07 -7.73
C ALA A 125 8.34 -13.98 -8.99
N MET A 126 8.48 -12.80 -9.61
CA MET A 126 9.40 -12.59 -10.73
C MET A 126 10.87 -12.51 -10.29
N SER A 127 11.15 -11.93 -9.13
CA SER A 127 12.51 -11.83 -8.58
C SER A 127 13.08 -13.19 -8.15
N VAL A 128 12.20 -14.13 -7.78
CA VAL A 128 12.53 -15.55 -7.57
C VAL A 128 12.54 -16.27 -8.92
N SER A 129 13.35 -15.79 -9.86
CA SER A 129 13.72 -16.61 -11.02
C SER A 129 14.60 -17.75 -10.51
N PRO A 130 14.33 -19.03 -10.84
CA PRO A 130 15.21 -20.13 -10.48
C PRO A 130 16.62 -19.85 -11.02
N PRO A 131 17.70 -20.23 -10.30
CA PRO A 131 19.04 -20.08 -10.83
C PRO A 131 19.06 -20.77 -12.18
N LEU A 132 19.44 -20.01 -13.21
CA LEU A 132 19.58 -20.46 -14.59
C LEU A 132 20.21 -21.86 -14.56
N ALA A 133 19.38 -22.86 -14.84
CA ALA A 133 19.88 -24.21 -15.10
C ALA A 133 20.91 -24.04 -16.21
N VAL A 134 22.15 -24.35 -15.83
CA VAL A 134 23.36 -24.22 -16.61
C VAL A 134 23.03 -24.65 -18.05
N ALA A 135 22.96 -23.66 -18.94
CA ALA A 135 22.93 -23.91 -20.37
C ALA A 135 24.28 -24.57 -20.68
N ASN A 136 24.30 -25.90 -20.71
CA ASN A 136 25.44 -26.67 -21.16
C ASN A 136 25.69 -26.26 -22.62
N PRO A 137 26.78 -25.54 -22.93
CA PRO A 137 27.09 -25.26 -24.30
C PRO A 137 27.76 -26.49 -24.89
N LEU A 138 27.21 -26.95 -26.01
CA LEU A 138 27.91 -27.58 -27.12
C LEU A 138 28.41 -29.00 -26.87
N GLY A 139 27.80 -29.92 -27.63
CA GLY A 139 28.52 -31.12 -28.05
C GLY A 139 29.81 -30.74 -28.77
N GLN A 140 30.87 -31.46 -28.47
CA GLN A 140 31.92 -31.78 -29.41
C GLN A 140 32.13 -33.29 -29.34
N ASP A 141 31.84 -33.93 -30.47
CA ASP A 141 32.47 -35.17 -30.91
C ASP A 141 33.98 -35.16 -30.64
N GLU A 142 34.55 -36.32 -30.28
CA GLU A 142 35.60 -37.01 -31.06
C GLU A 142 36.35 -38.06 -30.22
N GLN A 143 36.19 -39.32 -30.63
CA GLN A 143 37.22 -40.36 -30.80
C GLN A 143 38.32 -40.55 -29.72
N LYS A 144 38.30 -41.71 -29.04
CA LYS A 144 39.21 -42.83 -29.33
C LYS A 144 38.86 -44.09 -28.55
#